data_AF-A0A7I8VWS2-F1
#
_entry.id   AF-A0A7I8VWS2-F1
#
_cell.length_a   1.000
_cell.length_b   1.000
_cell.length_c   1.000
_cell.angle_alpha   90.00
_cell.angle_beta   90.00
_cell.angle_gamma   90.00
#
_symmetry.space_group_name_H-M   'P 1'
#
loop_
_entity.id
_entity.type
_entity.pdbx_description
1 polymer ?
#
loop_
_entity_poly.entity_id
_entity_poly.type
_entity_poly.pdbx_seq_one_letter_code
_entity_poly.pdbx_strand_id
1 'polypeptide(L)'
;MIMYEDALCPAVSPCVCRGSVTIDCSSQRLVALPMFITMTSTFKLLDLSLNHLGELKENSFEDVQAERIDLSFNDIAILYTKTFEKSRKLKFLNLNHNLLQTLPIGFGKLLRQLTTLLLKFNSFTNFLPEWFDGFTNLKFLDLSGNQLGFIPTPALRKLESLSTLTLRQIGLSKIPRDAFKGVKVEILNLGNNKDIKIEKDSFCGIDPQTSILRLDHSHIRQIPVGCILKLVESVRLLDLSGNPLHCDCSVLSANLFYAISLGTIAQCASPKKFAGELVQRVNSTQCQVRSGQCIDSCSESRSSSYQIMSIYVFVICLGLTYFNYD
;
A
#
# COMPACT_ATOMS: atom_id res chain seq x y z
N MET A 1 6.03 -16.60 45.95
CA MET A 1 6.17 -15.14 45.82
C MET A 1 7.24 -14.90 44.77
N ILE A 2 6.87 -14.80 43.50
CA ILE A 2 7.83 -14.57 42.41
C ILE A 2 8.01 -13.06 42.36
N MET A 3 9.21 -12.59 42.72
CA MET A 3 9.57 -11.18 42.57
C MET A 3 9.67 -10.91 41.06
N TYR A 4 8.76 -10.10 40.51
CA TYR A 4 9.02 -9.39 39.28
C TYR A 4 10.15 -8.40 39.59
N GLU A 5 11.37 -8.69 39.17
CA GLU A 5 12.36 -7.63 39.01
C GLU A 5 11.80 -6.69 37.95
N ASP A 6 11.34 -5.52 38.37
CA ASP A 6 11.08 -4.41 37.47
C ASP A 6 12.41 -4.09 36.76
N ALA A 7 12.57 -4.61 35.54
CA ALA A 7 13.71 -4.30 34.71
C ALA A 7 13.84 -2.78 34.64
N LEU A 8 14.98 -2.24 35.09
CA LEU A 8 15.23 -0.80 35.06
C LEU A 8 14.98 -0.29 33.64
N CYS A 9 14.23 0.80 33.54
CA CYS A 9 13.94 1.42 32.27
C CYS A 9 15.26 1.89 31.62
N PRO A 10 15.62 1.43 30.41
CA PRO A 10 16.86 1.84 29.76
C PRO A 10 16.90 3.29 29.32
N ALA A 11 15.75 3.97 29.27
CA ALA A 11 15.70 5.35 28.90
C ALA A 11 15.65 6.23 30.15
N VAL A 12 16.50 7.26 30.19
CA VAL A 12 16.43 8.29 31.24
C VAL A 12 15.17 9.13 31.03
N SER A 13 14.62 9.69 32.13
CA SER A 13 13.48 10.63 32.10
C SER A 13 13.57 11.59 30.90
N PRO A 14 12.49 11.77 30.12
CA PRO A 14 11.09 11.58 30.49
C PRO A 14 10.42 10.27 30.03
N CYS A 15 11.19 9.26 29.61
CA CYS A 15 10.60 8.02 29.10
C CYS A 15 10.09 7.08 30.21
N VAL A 16 9.06 6.30 29.89
CA VAL A 16 8.45 5.31 30.78
C VAL A 16 8.56 3.92 30.16
N CYS A 17 8.97 2.94 30.94
CA CYS A 17 9.01 1.54 30.48
C CYS A 17 7.82 0.77 31.02
N ARG A 18 7.13 0.06 30.14
CA ARG A 18 5.98 -0.79 30.50
C ARG A 18 6.39 -2.26 30.35
N GLY A 19 6.88 -2.83 31.45
CA GLY A 19 7.51 -4.16 31.48
C GLY A 19 8.70 -4.26 30.52
N SER A 20 9.11 -5.48 30.18
CA SER A 20 10.20 -5.73 29.23
C SER A 20 9.77 -5.61 27.75
N VAL A 21 8.69 -4.90 27.47
CA VAL A 21 8.02 -4.89 26.15
C VAL A 21 8.16 -3.54 25.46
N THR A 22 7.88 -2.44 26.17
CA THR A 22 7.77 -1.11 25.54
C THR A 22 8.57 -0.06 26.30
N ILE A 23 9.34 0.74 25.55
CA ILE A 23 9.94 2.00 26.01
C ILE A 23 9.10 3.12 25.37
N ASP A 24 8.35 3.85 26.19
CA ASP A 24 7.45 4.93 25.77
C ASP A 24 8.08 6.29 26.09
N CYS A 25 8.55 6.97 25.05
CA CYS A 25 9.10 8.32 25.07
C CYS A 25 8.21 9.29 24.27
N SER A 26 6.95 8.92 24.02
CA SER A 26 6.05 9.68 23.14
C SER A 26 5.50 10.94 23.82
N SER A 27 5.22 11.98 23.02
CA SER A 27 4.59 13.22 23.49
C SER A 27 5.36 13.97 24.59
N GLN A 28 6.70 13.84 24.59
CA GLN A 28 7.58 14.44 25.59
C GLN A 28 8.22 15.76 25.13
N ARG A 29 7.83 16.27 23.94
CA ARG A 29 8.39 17.48 23.30
C ARG A 29 9.91 17.37 23.07
N LEU A 30 10.41 16.16 22.83
CA LEU A 30 11.83 15.90 22.64
C LEU A 30 12.34 16.54 21.36
N VAL A 31 13.40 17.34 21.45
CA VAL A 31 14.13 17.90 20.30
C VAL A 31 15.37 17.09 19.92
N ALA A 32 15.76 16.16 20.80
CA ALA A 32 16.84 15.21 20.62
C ALA A 32 16.49 13.89 21.30
N LEU A 33 17.12 12.79 20.89
CA LEU A 33 16.92 11.51 21.54
C LEU A 33 17.36 11.55 23.01
N PRO A 34 16.63 10.87 23.92
CA PRO A 34 17.04 10.73 25.30
C PRO A 34 18.30 9.86 25.37
N MET A 35 19.05 9.98 26.47
CA MET A 35 20.12 9.01 26.74
C MET A 35 19.50 7.63 26.99
N PHE A 36 19.95 6.65 26.22
CA PHE A 36 19.68 5.24 26.46
C PHE A 36 20.88 4.62 27.18
N ILE A 37 20.60 3.84 28.21
CA ILE A 37 21.58 3.02 28.89
C ILE A 37 21.67 1.71 28.10
N THR A 38 22.88 1.31 27.72
CA THR A 38 23.12 0.10 26.92
C THR A 38 22.47 -1.12 27.57
N MET A 39 21.54 -1.77 26.87
CA MET A 39 20.88 -3.00 27.33
C MET A 39 21.14 -4.20 26.44
N THR A 40 21.20 -5.37 27.07
CA THR A 40 21.24 -6.67 26.36
C THR A 40 19.85 -7.13 25.92
N SER A 41 18.81 -6.71 26.63
CA SER A 41 17.41 -7.04 26.33
C SER A 41 16.95 -6.39 25.04
N THR A 42 16.20 -7.14 24.23
CA THR A 42 15.50 -6.60 23.06
C THR A 42 14.07 -6.26 23.44
N PHE A 43 13.70 -5.00 23.28
CA PHE A 43 12.33 -4.52 23.51
C PHE A 43 11.46 -4.75 22.28
N LYS A 44 10.16 -4.89 22.50
CA LYS A 44 9.21 -5.04 21.40
C LYS A 44 8.99 -3.72 20.67
N LEU A 45 8.88 -2.62 21.40
CA LEU A 45 8.58 -1.30 20.87
C LEU A 45 9.40 -0.21 21.58
N LEU A 46 10.05 0.64 20.80
CA LEU A 46 10.52 1.95 21.23
C LEU A 46 9.62 3.00 20.56
N ASP A 47 8.82 3.70 21.35
CA ASP A 47 7.91 4.74 20.89
C ASP A 47 8.52 6.12 21.16
N LEU A 48 8.90 6.82 20.10
CA LEU A 48 9.42 8.19 20.10
C LEU A 48 8.48 9.12 19.32
N SER A 49 7.24 8.72 19.11
CA SER A 49 6.27 9.46 18.31
C SER A 49 5.82 10.76 19.00
N LEU A 50 5.24 11.68 18.22
CA LEU A 50 4.66 12.93 18.74
C LEU A 50 5.70 13.80 19.48
N ASN A 51 6.89 13.94 18.91
CA ASN A 51 7.98 14.75 19.44
C ASN A 51 8.45 15.77 18.38
N HIS A 52 9.59 16.43 18.60
CA HIS A 52 10.17 17.46 17.73
C HIS A 52 11.58 17.09 17.28
N LEU A 53 11.82 15.79 17.05
CA LEU A 53 13.13 15.30 16.60
C LEU A 53 13.36 15.77 15.16
N GLY A 54 14.36 16.63 14.93
CA GLY A 54 14.64 17.19 13.61
C GLY A 54 15.64 16.39 12.77
N GLU A 55 16.61 15.76 13.44
CA GLU A 55 17.72 15.06 12.82
C GLU A 55 18.10 13.83 13.65
N LEU A 56 18.34 12.70 13.00
CA LEU A 56 18.79 11.46 13.65
C LEU A 56 20.19 11.07 13.17
N LYS A 57 21.21 11.38 13.98
CA LYS A 57 22.63 11.14 13.69
C LYS A 57 22.96 9.66 13.49
N GLU A 58 24.15 9.39 12.96
CA GLU A 58 24.68 8.01 12.90
C GLU A 58 24.70 7.36 14.29
N ASN A 59 24.38 6.05 14.34
CA ASN A 59 24.37 5.26 15.57
C ASN A 59 23.43 5.75 16.69
N SER A 60 22.47 6.62 16.37
CA SER A 60 21.45 7.14 17.30
C SER A 60 20.73 6.08 18.15
N PHE A 61 20.70 4.83 17.69
CA PHE A 61 20.03 3.71 18.34
C PHE A 61 21.00 2.58 18.72
N GLU A 62 22.27 2.88 19.01
CA GLU A 62 23.26 1.85 19.34
C GLU A 62 23.03 1.18 20.69
N ASP A 63 22.62 1.95 21.68
CA ASP A 63 22.43 1.49 23.07
C ASP A 63 21.07 0.82 23.32
N VAL A 64 20.16 0.85 22.35
CA VAL A 64 18.80 0.32 22.47
C VAL A 64 18.48 -0.66 21.36
N GLN A 65 18.04 -1.86 21.74
CA GLN A 65 17.61 -2.89 20.80
C GLN A 65 16.08 -3.00 20.83
N ALA A 66 15.43 -2.70 19.71
CA ALA A 66 13.99 -2.79 19.56
C ALA A 66 13.59 -3.51 18.27
N GLU A 67 12.51 -4.30 18.32
CA GLU A 67 11.92 -4.90 17.11
C GLU A 67 11.11 -3.90 16.30
N ARG A 68 10.54 -2.88 16.96
CA ARG A 68 9.71 -1.85 16.36
C ARG A 68 10.16 -0.50 16.89
N ILE A 69 10.38 0.45 15.99
CA ILE A 69 10.67 1.85 16.35
C ILE A 69 9.59 2.71 15.71
N ASP A 70 8.90 3.49 16.54
CA ASP A 70 7.96 4.50 16.08
C ASP A 70 8.57 5.90 16.24
N LEU A 71 8.77 6.58 15.12
CA LEU A 71 9.28 7.96 15.03
C LEU A 71 8.26 8.86 14.33
N SER A 72 6.99 8.44 14.25
CA SER A 72 5.98 9.21 13.55
C SER A 72 5.63 10.52 14.26
N PHE A 73 5.13 11.50 13.51
CA PHE A 73 4.80 12.82 14.03
C PHE A 73 5.99 13.47 14.76
N ASN A 74 7.09 13.60 14.01
CA ASN A 74 8.28 14.34 14.40
C ASN A 74 8.63 15.35 13.30
N ASP A 75 9.73 16.08 13.48
CA ASP A 75 10.21 17.08 12.51
C ASP A 75 11.40 16.55 11.69
N ILE A 76 11.53 15.22 11.52
CA ILE A 76 12.73 14.59 10.97
C ILE A 76 12.85 14.95 9.48
N ALA A 77 13.85 15.77 9.17
CA ALA A 77 14.16 16.16 7.79
C ALA A 77 15.33 15.36 7.20
N ILE A 78 16.25 14.90 8.05
CA ILE A 78 17.48 14.22 7.64
C ILE A 78 17.62 12.90 8.39
N LEU A 79 17.87 11.84 7.62
CA LEU A 79 18.27 10.53 8.10
C LEU A 79 19.66 10.22 7.56
N TYR A 80 20.56 9.70 8.38
CA TYR A 80 21.89 9.28 7.94
C TYR A 80 21.90 7.79 7.63
N THR A 81 22.79 7.35 6.73
CA THR A 81 22.87 5.93 6.33
C THR A 81 23.01 5.01 7.55
N LYS A 82 23.84 5.38 8.53
CA LYS A 82 24.14 4.57 9.71
C LYS A 82 23.26 4.85 10.94
N THR A 83 22.18 5.62 10.82
CA THR A 83 21.30 5.94 11.97
C THR A 83 20.86 4.67 12.73
N PHE A 84 20.52 3.60 12.02
CA PHE A 84 20.05 2.33 12.60
C PHE A 84 21.05 1.17 12.42
N GLU A 85 22.35 1.44 12.21
CA GLU A 85 23.35 0.41 11.89
C GLU A 85 23.38 -0.73 12.93
N LYS A 86 23.21 -0.38 14.22
CA LYS A 86 23.23 -1.32 15.33
C LYS A 86 21.85 -1.90 15.69
N SER A 87 20.76 -1.43 15.06
CA SER A 87 19.39 -1.89 15.33
C SER A 87 19.09 -3.22 14.60
N ARG A 88 19.88 -4.26 14.86
CA ARG A 88 19.88 -5.53 14.10
C ARG A 88 18.58 -6.34 14.22
N LYS A 89 17.77 -6.04 15.23
CA LYS A 89 16.47 -6.68 15.49
C LYS A 89 15.29 -5.93 14.89
N LEU A 90 15.52 -4.76 14.29
CA LEU A 90 14.47 -3.90 13.77
C LEU A 90 13.72 -4.57 12.61
N LYS A 91 12.41 -4.76 12.81
CA LYS A 91 11.47 -5.34 11.84
C LYS A 91 10.46 -4.31 11.34
N PHE A 92 10.15 -3.30 12.14
CA PHE A 92 9.15 -2.28 11.82
C PHE A 92 9.71 -0.89 12.12
N LEU A 93 9.65 0.00 11.13
CA LEU A 93 10.07 1.39 11.25
C LEU A 93 8.94 2.29 10.76
N ASN A 94 8.41 3.13 11.65
CA ASN A 94 7.40 4.13 11.33
C ASN A 94 8.02 5.52 11.32
N LEU A 95 8.03 6.16 10.15
CA LEU A 95 8.52 7.51 9.90
C LEU A 95 7.41 8.39 9.31
N ASN A 96 6.14 8.02 9.53
CA ASN A 96 5.00 8.79 9.05
C ASN A 96 4.99 10.21 9.62
N HIS A 97 4.43 11.18 8.90
CA HIS A 97 4.27 12.56 9.39
C HIS A 97 5.61 13.14 9.89
N ASN A 98 6.58 13.19 8.99
CA ASN A 98 7.89 13.82 9.17
C ASN A 98 8.17 14.76 7.99
N LEU A 99 9.39 15.29 7.90
CA LEU A 99 9.81 16.25 6.87
C LEU A 99 10.79 15.64 5.86
N LEU A 100 10.84 14.31 5.75
CA LEU A 100 11.79 13.62 4.90
C LEU A 100 11.55 13.95 3.42
N GLN A 101 12.63 14.32 2.72
CA GLN A 101 12.61 14.51 1.26
C GLN A 101 13.42 13.44 0.53
N THR A 102 14.32 12.75 1.24
CA THR A 102 15.19 11.71 0.70
C THR A 102 15.36 10.56 1.69
N LEU A 103 15.79 9.41 1.18
CA LEU A 103 16.29 8.31 1.99
C LEU A 103 17.80 8.13 1.75
N PRO A 104 18.56 7.64 2.74
CA PRO A 104 19.98 7.38 2.53
C PRO A 104 20.19 6.24 1.54
N ILE A 105 21.20 6.37 0.68
CA ILE A 105 21.58 5.27 -0.23
C ILE A 105 22.16 4.11 0.59
N GLY A 106 21.72 2.89 0.27
CA GLY A 106 22.16 1.68 0.95
C GLY A 106 21.57 1.48 2.35
N PHE A 107 20.60 2.31 2.74
CA PHE A 107 19.88 2.20 4.01
C PHE A 107 19.28 0.81 4.24
N GLY A 108 18.71 0.20 3.19
CA GLY A 108 18.18 -1.17 3.23
C GLY A 108 19.24 -2.24 3.52
N LYS A 109 20.50 -2.03 3.11
CA LYS A 109 21.59 -3.00 3.35
C LYS A 109 21.90 -3.21 4.83
N LEU A 110 21.65 -2.19 5.65
CA LEU A 110 21.81 -2.24 7.11
C LEU A 110 20.54 -2.76 7.80
N LEU A 111 19.38 -2.57 7.18
CA LEU A 111 18.06 -2.93 7.69
C LEU A 111 17.52 -4.26 7.12
N ARG A 112 18.36 -5.29 7.07
CA ARG A 112 18.02 -6.57 6.40
C ARG A 112 16.84 -7.32 7.01
N GLN A 113 16.52 -7.07 8.28
CA GLN A 113 15.39 -7.70 8.98
C GLN A 113 14.09 -6.88 8.87
N LEU A 114 14.14 -5.68 8.27
CA LEU A 114 12.99 -4.80 8.18
C LEU A 114 11.94 -5.39 7.25
N THR A 115 10.74 -5.59 7.78
CA THR A 115 9.58 -6.12 7.03
C THR A 115 8.54 -5.05 6.77
N THR A 116 8.50 -3.97 7.55
CA THR A 116 7.53 -2.88 7.42
C THR A 116 8.23 -1.53 7.51
N LEU A 117 8.01 -0.69 6.50
CA LEU A 117 8.49 0.69 6.44
C LEU A 117 7.31 1.62 6.13
N LEU A 118 7.01 2.53 7.04
CA LEU A 118 5.96 3.53 6.87
C LEU A 118 6.57 4.90 6.66
N LEU A 119 6.24 5.55 5.55
CA LEU A 119 6.79 6.84 5.09
C LEU A 119 5.68 7.81 4.67
N LYS A 120 4.47 7.60 5.19
CA LYS A 120 3.27 8.37 4.88
C LYS A 120 3.44 9.83 5.27
N PHE A 121 2.88 10.75 4.49
CA PHE A 121 2.88 12.19 4.78
C PHE A 121 4.28 12.72 5.14
N ASN A 122 5.22 12.50 4.23
CA ASN A 122 6.51 13.19 4.21
C ASN A 122 6.54 14.16 3.02
N SER A 123 7.72 14.63 2.62
CA SER A 123 7.92 15.58 1.52
C SER A 123 8.68 14.96 0.34
N PHE A 124 8.51 13.66 0.08
CA PHE A 124 9.13 13.01 -1.08
C PHE A 124 8.51 13.55 -2.39
N THR A 125 9.34 14.16 -3.24
CA THR A 125 8.96 14.67 -4.57
C THR A 125 9.73 13.98 -5.70
N ASN A 126 10.97 13.57 -5.42
CA ASN A 126 11.80 12.77 -6.32
C ASN A 126 12.02 11.38 -5.74
N PHE A 127 12.35 10.41 -6.58
CA PHE A 127 12.63 9.06 -6.14
C PHE A 127 13.85 8.48 -6.85
N LEU A 128 14.89 8.15 -6.08
CA LEU A 128 16.08 7.49 -6.60
C LEU A 128 15.94 5.96 -6.43
N PRO A 129 16.19 5.16 -7.49
CA PRO A 129 16.14 3.70 -7.39
C PRO A 129 17.02 3.12 -6.28
N GLU A 130 18.12 3.79 -5.93
CA GLU A 130 19.11 3.37 -4.94
C GLU A 130 18.60 3.45 -3.50
N TRP A 131 17.53 4.20 -3.23
CA TRP A 131 16.94 4.30 -1.89
C TRP A 131 16.39 2.97 -1.38
N PHE A 132 15.98 2.09 -2.30
CA PHE A 132 15.46 0.77 -1.96
C PHE A 132 16.46 -0.37 -2.13
N ASP A 133 17.74 -0.05 -2.36
CA ASP A 133 18.79 -1.05 -2.41
C ASP A 133 18.96 -1.77 -1.07
N GLY A 134 18.89 -3.10 -1.11
CA GLY A 134 19.21 -3.99 0.01
C GLY A 134 18.03 -4.30 0.94
N PHE A 135 16.83 -3.78 0.70
CA PHE A 135 15.61 -4.17 1.43
C PHE A 135 15.11 -5.55 1.01
N THR A 136 15.86 -6.60 1.36
CA THR A 136 15.59 -7.97 0.89
C THR A 136 14.37 -8.62 1.54
N ASN A 137 13.91 -8.13 2.69
CA ASN A 137 12.81 -8.71 3.47
C ASN A 137 11.62 -7.76 3.65
N LEU A 138 11.62 -6.59 2.98
CA LEU A 138 10.56 -5.61 3.13
C LEU A 138 9.27 -6.15 2.50
N LYS A 139 8.22 -6.31 3.30
CA LYS A 139 6.91 -6.86 2.89
C LYS A 139 5.84 -5.80 2.76
N PHE A 140 5.92 -4.74 3.55
CA PHE A 140 4.93 -3.65 3.57
C PHE A 140 5.63 -2.29 3.44
N LEU A 141 5.18 -1.51 2.47
CA LEU A 141 5.64 -0.14 2.23
C LEU A 141 4.45 0.82 2.06
N ASP A 142 4.44 1.87 2.87
CA ASP A 142 3.47 2.98 2.73
C ASP A 142 4.17 4.29 2.36
N LEU A 143 3.87 4.80 1.16
CA LEU A 143 4.36 6.08 0.64
C LEU A 143 3.21 7.09 0.46
N SER A 144 2.05 6.84 1.07
CA SER A 144 0.84 7.62 0.84
C SER A 144 0.99 9.06 1.33
N GLY A 145 0.32 10.01 0.67
CA GLY A 145 0.35 11.43 1.06
C GLY A 145 1.67 12.16 0.77
N ASN A 146 2.58 11.58 -0.02
CA ASN A 146 3.77 12.23 -0.55
C ASN A 146 3.52 12.79 -1.95
N GLN A 147 4.05 13.95 -2.33
CA GLN A 147 3.73 14.58 -3.62
C GLN A 147 4.59 14.06 -4.79
N LEU A 148 4.57 12.74 -5.02
CA LEU A 148 5.41 12.10 -6.04
C LEU A 148 4.99 12.47 -7.47
N GLY A 149 3.68 12.51 -7.75
CA GLY A 149 3.16 12.74 -9.11
C GLY A 149 3.33 11.56 -10.08
N PHE A 150 4.12 10.55 -9.74
CA PHE A 150 4.37 9.36 -10.54
C PHE A 150 4.54 8.10 -9.68
N ILE A 151 4.46 6.93 -10.31
CA ILE A 151 4.75 5.64 -9.68
C ILE A 151 6.26 5.38 -9.83
N PRO A 152 7.04 5.23 -8.74
CA PRO A 152 8.49 5.07 -8.81
C PRO A 152 8.91 3.64 -9.19
N THR A 153 8.40 3.14 -10.33
CA THR A 153 8.56 1.77 -10.82
C THR A 153 10.01 1.26 -10.79
N PRO A 154 11.04 2.01 -11.23
CA PRO A 154 12.42 1.53 -11.18
C PRO A 154 12.93 1.21 -9.77
N ALA A 155 12.50 1.97 -8.76
CA ALA A 155 12.85 1.71 -7.37
C ALA A 155 12.07 0.53 -6.80
N LEU A 156 10.77 0.46 -7.10
CA LEU A 156 9.87 -0.60 -6.62
C LEU A 156 10.26 -1.98 -7.13
N ARG A 157 10.84 -2.09 -8.34
CA ARG A 157 11.37 -3.35 -8.90
C ARG A 157 12.44 -4.01 -8.04
N LYS A 158 13.15 -3.24 -7.21
CA LYS A 158 14.21 -3.77 -6.34
C LYS A 158 13.68 -4.43 -5.07
N LEU A 159 12.40 -4.22 -4.75
CA LEU A 159 11.76 -4.75 -3.54
C LEU A 159 11.16 -6.14 -3.82
N GLU A 160 12.02 -7.14 -3.93
CA GLU A 160 11.64 -8.50 -4.39
C GLU A 160 10.67 -9.24 -3.44
N SER A 161 10.69 -8.90 -2.15
CA SER A 161 9.84 -9.51 -1.11
C SER A 161 8.58 -8.70 -0.79
N LEU A 162 8.31 -7.62 -1.53
CA LEU A 162 7.20 -6.74 -1.24
C LEU A 162 5.87 -7.44 -1.52
N SER A 163 4.98 -7.46 -0.53
CA SER A 163 3.62 -7.98 -0.67
C SER A 163 2.62 -6.84 -0.76
N THR A 164 2.76 -5.80 0.06
CA THR A 164 1.80 -4.68 0.10
C THR A 164 2.49 -3.36 -0.16
N LEU A 165 1.96 -2.63 -1.15
CA LEU A 165 2.36 -1.28 -1.49
C LEU A 165 1.15 -0.34 -1.47
N THR A 166 1.26 0.76 -0.75
CA THR A 166 0.28 1.85 -0.81
C THR A 166 0.92 3.16 -1.27
N LEU A 167 0.27 3.74 -2.28
CA LEU A 167 0.61 4.97 -3.00
C LEU A 167 -0.65 5.86 -3.04
N ARG A 168 -1.42 5.90 -1.95
CA ARG A 168 -2.63 6.74 -1.91
C ARG A 168 -2.26 8.21 -1.82
N GLN A 169 -3.05 9.08 -2.44
CA GLN A 169 -2.85 10.54 -2.32
C GLN A 169 -1.43 11.00 -2.67
N ILE A 170 -0.79 10.37 -3.67
CA ILE A 170 0.56 10.77 -4.10
C ILE A 170 0.59 11.87 -5.17
N GLY A 171 -0.57 12.45 -5.48
CA GLY A 171 -0.72 13.39 -6.59
C GLY A 171 -0.61 12.74 -7.97
N LEU A 172 -0.85 11.42 -8.08
CA LEU A 172 -0.77 10.71 -9.35
C LEU A 172 -1.88 11.18 -10.29
N SER A 173 -1.50 11.76 -11.44
CA SER A 173 -2.46 12.24 -12.46
C SER A 173 -2.65 11.27 -13.62
N LYS A 174 -1.74 10.30 -13.78
CA LYS A 174 -1.84 9.29 -14.82
C LYS A 174 -1.22 7.96 -14.42
N ILE A 175 -1.81 6.87 -14.91
CA ILE A 175 -1.15 5.57 -14.94
C ILE A 175 -0.69 5.37 -16.38
N PRO A 176 0.63 5.41 -16.67
CA PRO A 176 1.14 5.27 -18.02
C PRO A 176 1.18 3.81 -18.47
N ARG A 177 1.38 3.59 -19.78
CA ARG A 177 1.67 2.25 -20.32
C ARG A 177 2.76 1.53 -19.52
N ASP A 178 2.54 0.25 -19.21
CA ASP A 178 3.49 -0.62 -18.51
C ASP A 178 3.93 -0.09 -17.12
N ALA A 179 3.10 0.74 -16.46
CA ALA A 179 3.42 1.39 -15.18
C ALA A 179 3.92 0.42 -14.09
N PHE A 180 3.43 -0.83 -14.10
CA PHE A 180 3.73 -1.83 -13.07
C PHE A 180 4.72 -2.90 -13.50
N LYS A 181 5.30 -2.78 -14.71
CA LYS A 181 6.21 -3.81 -15.24
C LYS A 181 7.33 -4.10 -14.25
N GLY A 182 7.44 -5.35 -13.81
CA GLY A 182 8.46 -5.83 -12.86
C GLY A 182 8.22 -5.44 -11.40
N VAL A 183 7.12 -4.77 -11.07
CA VAL A 183 6.72 -4.49 -9.69
C VAL A 183 5.94 -5.69 -9.18
N LYS A 184 6.56 -6.44 -8.28
CA LYS A 184 6.01 -7.64 -7.68
C LYS A 184 5.34 -7.28 -6.37
N VAL A 185 4.01 -7.24 -6.35
CA VAL A 185 3.20 -6.99 -5.13
C VAL A 185 1.92 -7.82 -5.17
N GLU A 186 1.41 -8.21 -4.01
CA GLU A 186 0.10 -8.88 -3.86
C GLU A 186 -1.02 -7.85 -3.75
N ILE A 187 -0.79 -6.78 -3.01
CA ILE A 187 -1.74 -5.70 -2.75
C ILE A 187 -1.15 -4.38 -3.21
N LEU A 188 -1.79 -3.75 -4.18
CA LEU A 188 -1.45 -2.44 -4.72
C LEU A 188 -2.59 -1.46 -4.46
N ASN A 189 -2.32 -0.41 -3.68
CA ASN A 189 -3.30 0.62 -3.36
C ASN A 189 -2.91 1.97 -3.95
N LEU A 190 -3.68 2.43 -4.92
CA LEU A 190 -3.53 3.71 -5.62
C LEU A 190 -4.72 4.64 -5.38
N GLY A 191 -5.60 4.32 -4.42
CA GLY A 191 -6.80 5.10 -4.15
C GLY A 191 -6.55 6.53 -3.70
N ASN A 192 -7.58 7.37 -3.72
CA ASN A 192 -7.51 8.80 -3.36
C ASN A 192 -6.47 9.62 -4.17
N ASN A 193 -6.11 9.20 -5.37
CA ASN A 193 -5.32 10.02 -6.29
C ASN A 193 -6.28 10.73 -7.24
N LYS A 194 -6.36 12.07 -7.14
CA LYS A 194 -7.37 12.85 -7.87
C LYS A 194 -7.10 12.84 -9.37
N ASP A 195 -8.16 12.63 -10.16
CA ASP A 195 -8.18 12.75 -11.62
C ASP A 195 -7.19 11.84 -12.35
N ILE A 196 -7.05 10.58 -11.90
CA ILE A 196 -6.20 9.61 -12.61
C ILE A 196 -6.74 9.38 -14.02
N LYS A 197 -5.89 9.65 -15.01
CA LYS A 197 -6.05 9.17 -16.39
C LYS A 197 -5.33 7.84 -16.55
N ILE A 198 -6.07 6.78 -16.87
CA ILE A 198 -5.48 5.48 -17.17
C ILE A 198 -5.19 5.45 -18.67
N GLU A 199 -3.91 5.30 -19.05
CA GLU A 199 -3.53 5.16 -20.46
C GLU A 199 -3.85 3.77 -21.00
N LYS A 200 -3.96 3.63 -22.31
CA LYS A 200 -4.01 2.31 -22.95
C LYS A 200 -2.80 1.48 -22.50
N ASP A 201 -3.00 0.20 -22.25
CA ASP A 201 -1.92 -0.75 -21.93
C ASP A 201 -1.21 -0.50 -20.58
N SER A 202 -1.80 0.32 -19.70
CA SER A 202 -1.29 0.60 -18.35
C SER A 202 -1.05 -0.65 -17.51
N PHE A 203 -1.93 -1.64 -17.64
CA PHE A 203 -1.90 -2.89 -16.87
C PHE A 203 -1.20 -4.05 -17.59
N CYS A 204 -0.60 -3.85 -18.77
CA CYS A 204 0.08 -4.93 -19.50
C CYS A 204 1.26 -5.55 -18.74
N GLY A 205 1.87 -4.78 -17.84
CA GLY A 205 3.00 -5.19 -17.01
C GLY A 205 2.60 -5.54 -15.57
N ILE A 206 1.31 -5.67 -15.24
CA ILE A 206 0.91 -6.08 -13.90
C ILE A 206 1.42 -7.50 -13.62
N ASP A 207 1.95 -7.70 -12.41
CA ASP A 207 2.54 -8.98 -12.03
C ASP A 207 1.43 -10.00 -11.69
N PRO A 208 1.55 -11.28 -12.09
CA PRO A 208 0.56 -12.32 -11.80
C PRO A 208 0.25 -12.52 -10.31
N GLN A 209 1.15 -12.12 -9.41
CA GLN A 209 0.90 -12.22 -7.97
C GLN A 209 -0.02 -11.11 -7.45
N THR A 210 -0.31 -10.07 -8.25
CA THR A 210 -1.14 -8.94 -7.84
C THR A 210 -2.60 -9.36 -7.75
N SER A 211 -3.05 -9.65 -6.52
CA SER A 211 -4.39 -10.15 -6.22
C SER A 211 -5.38 -9.01 -5.93
N ILE A 212 -4.91 -7.92 -5.33
CA ILE A 212 -5.76 -6.79 -4.92
C ILE A 212 -5.23 -5.50 -5.53
N LEU A 213 -6.05 -4.85 -6.36
CA LEU A 213 -5.79 -3.52 -6.91
C LEU A 213 -6.86 -2.55 -6.42
N ARG A 214 -6.46 -1.50 -5.70
CA ARG A 214 -7.38 -0.43 -5.28
C ARG A 214 -7.13 0.84 -6.06
N LEU A 215 -8.18 1.34 -6.70
CA LEU A 215 -8.23 2.59 -7.47
C LEU A 215 -9.41 3.46 -6.99
N ASP A 216 -9.86 3.24 -5.75
CA ASP A 216 -11.01 3.92 -5.17
C ASP A 216 -10.82 5.44 -5.09
N HIS A 217 -11.91 6.21 -5.19
CA HIS A 217 -11.92 7.66 -4.99
C HIS A 217 -10.89 8.44 -5.83
N SER A 218 -10.71 8.04 -7.10
CA SER A 218 -9.66 8.56 -7.97
C SER A 218 -10.16 9.29 -9.22
N HIS A 219 -11.46 9.64 -9.25
CA HIS A 219 -12.14 10.33 -10.37
C HIS A 219 -12.05 9.59 -11.71
N ILE A 220 -11.89 8.27 -11.68
CA ILE A 220 -11.79 7.43 -12.87
C ILE A 220 -13.16 7.33 -13.53
N ARG A 221 -13.22 7.61 -14.84
CA ARG A 221 -14.44 7.44 -15.65
C ARG A 221 -14.46 6.14 -16.43
N GLN A 222 -13.34 5.72 -17.00
CA GLN A 222 -13.27 4.54 -17.87
C GLN A 222 -12.00 3.75 -17.57
N ILE A 223 -12.04 2.46 -17.90
CA ILE A 223 -10.88 1.57 -17.79
C ILE A 223 -10.51 1.13 -19.20
N PRO A 224 -9.34 1.55 -19.73
CA PRO A 224 -8.93 1.17 -21.07
C PRO A 224 -8.86 -0.34 -21.24
N VAL A 225 -9.46 -0.80 -22.35
CA VAL A 225 -9.70 -2.21 -22.65
C VAL A 225 -8.42 -2.97 -23.06
N GLY A 226 -7.29 -2.30 -23.29
CA GLY A 226 -6.02 -2.82 -23.84
C GLY A 226 -5.59 -4.22 -23.37
N CYS A 227 -4.58 -4.32 -22.50
CA CYS A 227 -4.27 -5.59 -21.82
C CYS A 227 -5.22 -5.90 -20.66
N ILE A 228 -6.52 -5.67 -20.81
CA ILE A 228 -7.47 -5.90 -19.72
C ILE A 228 -7.50 -7.37 -19.29
N LEU A 229 -7.23 -8.30 -20.23
CA LEU A 229 -7.13 -9.73 -19.94
C LEU A 229 -6.08 -10.06 -18.88
N LYS A 230 -4.90 -9.43 -18.95
CA LYS A 230 -3.85 -9.62 -17.93
C LYS A 230 -4.27 -9.12 -16.55
N LEU A 231 -5.01 -8.01 -16.52
CA LEU A 231 -5.53 -7.46 -15.28
C LEU A 231 -6.49 -8.47 -14.62
N VAL A 232 -7.42 -9.03 -15.38
CA VAL A 232 -8.46 -9.92 -14.85
C VAL A 232 -7.97 -11.34 -14.58
N GLU A 233 -6.87 -11.78 -15.23
CA GLU A 233 -6.18 -13.03 -14.92
C GLU A 233 -5.47 -12.98 -13.55
N SER A 234 -4.95 -11.81 -13.17
CA SER A 234 -4.14 -11.66 -11.96
C SER A 234 -4.98 -11.17 -10.77
N VAL A 235 -5.84 -10.18 -10.98
CA VAL A 235 -6.53 -9.43 -9.92
C VAL A 235 -7.86 -10.09 -9.55
N ARG A 236 -7.96 -10.49 -8.28
CA ARG A 236 -9.18 -11.04 -7.67
C ARG A 236 -10.10 -9.96 -7.11
N LEU A 237 -9.54 -8.84 -6.67
CA LEU A 237 -10.29 -7.69 -6.17
C LEU A 237 -9.79 -6.40 -6.81
N LEU A 238 -10.66 -5.77 -7.61
CA LEU A 238 -10.46 -4.46 -8.21
C LEU A 238 -11.44 -3.46 -7.59
N ASP A 239 -10.94 -2.66 -6.64
CA ASP A 239 -11.75 -1.63 -5.96
C ASP A 239 -11.80 -0.34 -6.79
N LEU A 240 -12.99 -0.03 -7.30
CA LEU A 240 -13.29 1.19 -8.06
C LEU A 240 -14.33 2.05 -7.34
N SER A 241 -14.61 1.79 -6.05
CA SER A 241 -15.59 2.55 -5.28
C SER A 241 -15.28 4.06 -5.28
N GLY A 242 -16.33 4.89 -5.24
CA GLY A 242 -16.16 6.36 -5.21
C GLY A 242 -15.61 6.98 -6.50
N ASN A 243 -15.65 6.27 -7.63
CA ASN A 243 -15.29 6.80 -8.95
C ASN A 243 -16.55 7.10 -9.80
N PRO A 244 -16.54 8.18 -10.62
CA PRO A 244 -17.64 8.53 -11.51
C PRO A 244 -17.62 7.69 -12.80
N LEU A 245 -17.80 6.36 -12.67
CA LEU A 245 -17.65 5.42 -13.77
C LEU A 245 -18.66 5.68 -14.91
N HIS A 246 -18.18 5.65 -16.15
CA HIS A 246 -18.96 5.54 -17.36
C HIS A 246 -19.10 4.05 -17.69
N CYS A 247 -20.27 3.50 -17.38
CA CYS A 247 -20.59 2.09 -17.55
C CYS A 247 -20.94 1.77 -19.00
N ASP A 248 -19.90 1.69 -19.83
CA ASP A 248 -19.90 1.13 -21.17
C ASP A 248 -19.31 -0.30 -21.16
N CYS A 249 -19.03 -0.88 -22.31
CA CYS A 249 -18.36 -2.17 -22.44
C CYS A 249 -16.99 -2.24 -21.75
N SER A 250 -16.31 -1.11 -21.54
CA SER A 250 -14.99 -1.08 -20.90
C SER A 250 -15.08 -1.37 -19.40
N VAL A 251 -16.18 -0.99 -18.75
CA VAL A 251 -16.45 -1.24 -17.33
C VAL A 251 -17.36 -2.45 -17.13
N LEU A 252 -18.33 -2.65 -18.03
CA LEU A 252 -19.37 -3.67 -17.93
C LEU A 252 -18.99 -5.01 -18.57
N SER A 253 -17.85 -5.11 -19.25
CA SER A 253 -17.42 -6.39 -19.82
C SER A 253 -17.37 -7.48 -18.75
N ALA A 254 -17.79 -8.69 -19.14
CA ALA A 254 -17.78 -9.87 -18.26
C ALA A 254 -16.39 -10.13 -17.63
N ASN A 255 -15.32 -9.70 -18.30
CA ASN A 255 -13.95 -9.80 -17.84
C ASN A 255 -13.72 -9.03 -16.53
N LEU A 256 -14.30 -7.84 -16.38
CA LEU A 256 -14.13 -7.00 -15.20
C LEU A 256 -15.15 -7.30 -14.09
N PHE A 257 -16.28 -7.93 -14.43
CA PHE A 257 -17.34 -8.22 -13.49
C PHE A 257 -16.84 -9.01 -12.27
N TYR A 258 -16.07 -10.07 -12.48
CA TYR A 258 -15.56 -10.92 -11.39
C TYR A 258 -14.59 -10.19 -10.46
N ALA A 259 -13.64 -9.43 -11.02
CA ALA A 259 -12.67 -8.68 -10.21
C ALA A 259 -13.33 -7.55 -9.41
N ILE A 260 -14.38 -6.92 -9.93
CA ILE A 260 -15.13 -5.84 -9.25
C ILE A 260 -16.15 -6.42 -8.25
N SER A 261 -16.57 -7.68 -8.41
CA SER A 261 -17.71 -8.27 -7.68
C SER A 261 -17.48 -8.58 -6.20
N LEU A 262 -16.24 -8.79 -5.75
CA LEU A 262 -15.96 -9.17 -4.37
C LEU A 262 -15.75 -7.95 -3.47
N GLY A 263 -16.82 -7.52 -2.80
CA GLY A 263 -16.73 -6.56 -1.68
C GLY A 263 -16.52 -5.10 -2.07
N THR A 264 -16.68 -4.74 -3.35
CA THR A 264 -16.58 -3.34 -3.82
C THR A 264 -17.97 -2.79 -4.14
N ILE A 265 -18.18 -1.50 -3.87
CA ILE A 265 -19.45 -0.78 -4.12
C ILE A 265 -19.29 0.21 -5.27
N ALA A 266 -18.73 -0.24 -6.40
CA ALA A 266 -18.57 0.59 -7.58
C ALA A 266 -19.94 0.92 -8.20
N GLN A 267 -20.19 2.21 -8.44
CA GLN A 267 -21.44 2.71 -9.03
C GLN A 267 -21.19 3.38 -10.37
N CYS A 268 -22.15 3.24 -11.27
CA CYS A 268 -22.19 3.95 -12.54
C CYS A 268 -22.61 5.40 -12.30
N ALA A 269 -21.84 6.36 -12.81
CA ALA A 269 -22.26 7.76 -12.90
C ALA A 269 -22.88 8.09 -14.26
N SER A 270 -22.54 7.35 -15.30
CA SER A 270 -23.06 7.52 -16.66
C SER A 270 -23.01 6.19 -17.43
N PRO A 271 -23.71 6.06 -18.57
CA PRO A 271 -24.74 6.96 -19.11
C PRO A 271 -25.94 7.09 -18.17
N LYS A 272 -26.80 8.10 -18.39
CA LYS A 272 -27.97 8.42 -17.51
C LYS A 272 -28.84 7.20 -17.17
N LYS A 273 -28.93 6.23 -18.10
CA LYS A 273 -29.66 4.96 -17.93
C LYS A 273 -29.16 4.10 -16.77
N PHE A 274 -27.88 4.18 -16.41
CA PHE A 274 -27.28 3.40 -15.32
C PHE A 274 -26.85 4.28 -14.15
N ALA A 275 -27.09 5.59 -14.17
CA ALA A 275 -26.62 6.48 -13.12
C ALA A 275 -27.17 6.05 -11.73
N GLY A 276 -26.26 5.86 -10.76
CA GLY A 276 -26.56 5.40 -9.40
C GLY A 276 -26.62 3.87 -9.24
N GLU A 277 -26.66 3.11 -10.34
CA GLU A 277 -26.66 1.65 -10.27
C GLU A 277 -25.29 1.11 -9.88
N LEU A 278 -25.29 0.04 -9.09
CA LEU A 278 -24.08 -0.73 -8.85
C LEU A 278 -23.66 -1.39 -10.16
N VAL A 279 -22.37 -1.36 -10.47
CA VAL A 279 -21.79 -2.01 -11.67
C VAL A 279 -22.24 -3.47 -11.77
N GLN A 280 -22.35 -4.16 -10.62
CA GLN A 280 -22.76 -5.57 -10.54
C GLN A 280 -24.25 -5.83 -10.88
N ARG A 281 -25.10 -4.80 -10.84
CA ARG A 281 -26.56 -4.93 -11.10
C ARG A 281 -26.95 -4.60 -12.54
N VAL A 282 -26.02 -4.08 -13.33
CA VAL A 282 -26.24 -3.78 -14.74
C VAL A 282 -26.13 -5.08 -15.53
N ASN A 283 -27.23 -5.52 -16.16
CA ASN A 283 -27.23 -6.72 -16.99
C ASN A 283 -26.37 -6.50 -18.25
N SER A 284 -25.12 -6.96 -18.22
CA SER A 284 -24.13 -6.68 -19.28
C SER A 284 -23.89 -7.85 -20.23
N THR A 285 -24.83 -8.80 -20.33
CA THR A 285 -24.70 -10.01 -21.16
C THR A 285 -24.41 -9.74 -22.64
N GLN A 286 -24.78 -8.55 -23.14
CA GLN A 286 -24.48 -8.10 -24.51
C GLN A 286 -23.20 -7.25 -24.64
N CYS A 287 -22.55 -6.85 -23.54
CA CYS A 287 -21.34 -6.03 -23.57
C CYS A 287 -20.10 -6.90 -23.84
N GLN A 288 -19.48 -6.73 -25.00
CA GLN A 288 -18.31 -7.53 -25.40
C GLN A 288 -17.08 -6.66 -25.68
N VAL A 289 -15.93 -7.21 -25.30
CA VAL A 289 -14.61 -6.74 -25.71
C VAL A 289 -14.04 -7.77 -26.68
N ARG A 290 -13.62 -7.34 -27.88
CA ARG A 290 -12.87 -8.19 -28.82
C ARG A 290 -11.61 -7.48 -29.28
N SER A 291 -10.49 -8.21 -29.29
CA SER A 291 -9.19 -7.70 -29.76
C SER A 291 -8.76 -6.36 -29.12
N GLY A 292 -9.05 -6.17 -27.82
CA GLY A 292 -8.70 -4.95 -27.10
C GLY A 292 -9.57 -3.74 -27.43
N GLN A 293 -10.70 -3.94 -28.10
CA GLN A 293 -11.66 -2.90 -28.45
C GLN A 293 -13.05 -3.22 -27.91
N CYS A 294 -13.75 -2.16 -27.55
CA CYS A 294 -15.13 -2.16 -27.13
C CYS A 294 -16.02 -2.37 -28.37
N ILE A 295 -16.89 -3.38 -28.33
CA ILE A 295 -17.94 -3.55 -29.34
C ILE A 295 -19.23 -3.01 -28.72
N ASP A 296 -19.77 -1.94 -29.32
CA ASP A 296 -20.92 -1.17 -28.84
C ASP A 296 -22.26 -1.94 -28.91
N SER A 297 -22.38 -3.02 -28.14
CA SER A 297 -23.61 -3.81 -28.00
C SER A 297 -24.23 -3.70 -26.60
N CYS A 298 -23.84 -2.70 -25.80
CA CYS A 298 -24.48 -2.43 -24.50
C CYS A 298 -25.83 -1.68 -24.61
N SER A 299 -26.38 -1.50 -25.82
CA SER A 299 -27.55 -0.64 -26.08
C SER A 299 -28.85 -1.16 -25.46
N GLU A 300 -29.04 -2.48 -25.31
CA GLU A 300 -30.31 -3.06 -24.84
C GLU A 300 -30.32 -3.53 -23.38
N SER A 301 -29.20 -3.39 -22.65
CA SER A 301 -29.10 -3.85 -21.25
C SER A 301 -30.09 -3.14 -20.32
N ARG A 302 -30.80 -3.87 -19.46
CA ARG A 302 -31.72 -3.31 -18.44
C ARG A 302 -31.13 -3.50 -17.04
N SER A 303 -31.35 -2.54 -16.13
CA SER A 303 -31.10 -2.76 -14.70
C SER A 303 -32.00 -3.89 -14.21
N SER A 304 -31.42 -4.93 -13.59
CA SER A 304 -32.18 -6.04 -13.04
C SER A 304 -32.16 -5.97 -11.52
N SER A 305 -33.32 -5.74 -10.92
CA SER A 305 -33.53 -5.79 -9.48
C SER A 305 -33.39 -7.21 -8.87
N TYR A 306 -33.18 -8.25 -9.69
CA TYR A 306 -33.26 -9.66 -9.29
C TYR A 306 -31.99 -10.51 -9.53
N GLN A 307 -30.85 -9.92 -9.91
CA GLN A 307 -29.63 -10.70 -10.19
C GLN A 307 -28.81 -11.11 -8.95
N ILE A 308 -29.40 -11.15 -7.75
CA ILE A 308 -28.71 -11.60 -6.53
C ILE A 308 -28.71 -13.13 -6.38
N MET A 309 -29.57 -13.86 -7.09
CA MET A 309 -29.85 -15.27 -6.73
C MET A 309 -29.03 -16.35 -7.43
N SER A 310 -28.15 -16.04 -8.39
CA SER A 310 -27.35 -17.08 -9.08
C SER A 310 -25.86 -17.08 -8.75
N ILE A 311 -25.36 -16.07 -8.03
CA ILE A 311 -23.93 -15.91 -7.72
C ILE A 311 -23.53 -16.74 -6.48
N TYR A 312 -24.42 -16.88 -5.49
CA TYR A 312 -24.17 -17.71 -4.31
C TYR A 312 -23.99 -19.20 -4.64
N VAL A 313 -24.68 -19.71 -5.67
CA VAL A 313 -24.65 -21.14 -6.02
C VAL A 313 -23.37 -21.51 -6.77
N PHE A 314 -22.82 -20.62 -7.61
CA PHE A 314 -21.58 -20.89 -8.34
C PHE A 314 -20.33 -20.78 -7.45
N VAL A 315 -20.37 -19.91 -6.43
CA VAL A 315 -19.30 -19.73 -5.44
C VAL A 315 -19.17 -20.95 -4.51
N ILE A 316 -20.27 -21.64 -4.19
CA ILE A 316 -20.22 -22.89 -3.41
C ILE A 316 -19.62 -24.03 -4.25
N CYS A 317 -19.90 -24.10 -5.56
CA CYS A 317 -19.34 -25.17 -6.41
C CYS A 317 -17.85 -25.02 -6.73
N LEU A 318 -17.29 -23.80 -6.78
CA LEU A 318 -15.84 -23.58 -6.98
C LEU A 318 -15.04 -23.56 -5.67
N GLY A 319 -15.68 -23.22 -4.54
CA GLY A 319 -15.06 -23.25 -3.22
C GLY A 319 -14.98 -24.66 -2.59
N LEU A 320 -15.85 -25.59 -3.01
CA LEU A 320 -15.88 -26.96 -2.48
C LEU A 320 -14.98 -27.96 -3.23
N THR A 321 -14.37 -27.58 -4.37
CA THR A 321 -13.44 -28.47 -5.10
C THR A 321 -11.98 -28.30 -4.69
N TYR A 322 -11.63 -27.33 -3.83
CA TYR A 322 -10.25 -27.08 -3.38
C TYR A 322 -9.99 -27.36 -1.89
N PHE A 323 -10.97 -27.86 -1.14
CA PHE A 323 -10.79 -28.41 0.21
C PHE A 323 -10.99 -29.92 0.18
N ASN A 324 -10.00 -30.63 -0.36
CA ASN A 324 -9.63 -32.00 0.02
C ASN A 324 -8.46 -32.41 -0.87
N TYR A 325 -7.25 -32.33 -0.33
CA TYR A 325 -6.26 -33.41 -0.35
C TYR A 325 -5.12 -33.00 0.59
N ASP A 326 -4.76 -33.96 1.44
CA ASP A 326 -3.84 -33.96 2.59
C ASP A 326 -2.58 -33.08 2.52
#